data_AF-A0A4Q2Y9W3-F1
#
_entry.id   AF-A0A4Q2Y9W3-F1
#
_cell.length_a   1.000
_cell.length_b   1.000
_cell.length_c   1.000
_cell.angle_alpha   90.00
_cell.angle_beta   90.00
_cell.angle_gamma   90.00
#
_symmetry.space_group_name_H-M   'P 1'
#
loop_
_entity.id
_entity.type
_entity.pdbx_description
1 polymer ?
#
loop_
_entity_poly.entity_id
_entity_poly.type
_entity_poly.pdbx_seq_one_letter_code
_entity_poly.pdbx_strand_id
1 'polypeptide(L)'
;MQLINKILFVALASGTGVYWWTKEQARVEYDRQVGALATTLDRRMADPMSPSGQADALFMRSLVILSDFRDLKDRKRLEADETDFLNDALSAAGYNNPSEIGAISRNLRENMTVCQQLKIFGDGSGSQAMLTGQAPVIQSGPFKSESLVMVRRLSPQMAPEVVNHPANFALVPAPAADLIWPFTVTNQVLQTAADLKTANVLDTASYDFIRRQNGILKE
;
A
#
# COMPACT_ATOMS: atom_id res chain seq x y z
N MET A 1 -55.49 -0.29 20.51
CA MET A 1 -54.82 -0.79 19.29
C MET A 1 -54.18 0.31 18.42
N GLN A 2 -54.84 1.44 18.16
CA GLN A 2 -54.28 2.46 17.22
C GLN A 2 -52.99 3.17 17.69
N LEU A 3 -52.76 3.31 19.00
CA LEU A 3 -51.57 3.99 19.52
C LEU A 3 -50.29 3.17 19.32
N ILE A 4 -50.36 1.84 19.53
CA ILE A 4 -49.24 0.91 19.40
C ILE A 4 -48.76 0.84 17.94
N ASN A 5 -49.69 0.79 16.98
CA ASN A 5 -49.34 0.77 15.55
C ASN A 5 -48.67 2.07 15.08
N LYS A 6 -49.05 3.23 15.64
CA LYS A 6 -48.38 4.52 15.33
C LYS A 6 -46.95 4.56 15.86
N ILE A 7 -46.72 4.07 17.07
CA ILE A 7 -45.38 3.99 17.68
C ILE A 7 -44.48 3.04 16.87
N LEU A 8 -45.00 1.86 16.48
CA LEU A 8 -44.26 0.89 15.67
C LEU A 8 -43.85 1.47 14.31
N PHE A 9 -44.76 2.21 13.66
CA PHE A 9 -44.50 2.82 12.36
C PHE A 9 -43.45 3.94 12.43
N VAL A 10 -43.50 4.79 13.47
CA VAL A 10 -42.49 5.82 13.69
C VAL A 10 -41.13 5.20 14.03
N ALA A 11 -41.09 4.14 14.83
CA ALA A 11 -39.85 3.41 15.12
C ALA A 11 -39.27 2.74 13.87
N LEU A 12 -40.10 2.15 13.01
CA LEU A 12 -39.66 1.57 11.74
C LEU A 12 -39.17 2.64 10.76
N ALA A 13 -39.90 3.75 10.60
CA ALA A 13 -39.53 4.83 9.70
C ALA A 13 -38.26 5.58 10.16
N SER A 14 -38.09 5.78 11.47
CA SER A 14 -36.86 6.34 12.02
C SER A 14 -35.68 5.36 11.90
N GLY A 15 -35.91 4.06 12.14
CA GLY A 15 -34.91 3.01 11.94
C GLY A 15 -34.45 2.89 10.49
N THR A 16 -35.37 2.92 9.52
CA THR A 16 -35.02 2.86 8.09
C THR A 16 -34.34 4.13 7.60
N GLY A 17 -34.76 5.31 8.08
CA GLY A 17 -34.11 6.58 7.77
C GLY A 17 -32.68 6.67 8.29
N VAL A 18 -32.45 6.25 9.55
CA VAL A 18 -31.10 6.19 10.14
C VAL A 18 -30.24 5.16 9.40
N TYR A 19 -30.78 3.97 9.10
CA TYR A 19 -30.06 2.94 8.35
C TYR A 19 -29.61 3.45 6.97
N TRP A 20 -30.52 4.07 6.21
CA TRP A 20 -30.21 4.63 4.89
C TRP A 20 -29.14 5.72 4.97
N TRP A 21 -29.26 6.63 5.94
CA TRP A 21 -28.26 7.68 6.18
C TRP A 21 -26.89 7.11 6.52
N THR A 22 -26.81 6.11 7.40
CA THR A 22 -25.54 5.47 7.77
C THR A 22 -24.88 4.75 6.59
N LYS A 23 -25.68 4.13 5.71
CA LYS A 23 -25.18 3.46 4.51
C LYS A 23 -24.61 4.46 3.51
N GLU A 24 -25.27 5.61 3.33
CA GLU A 24 -24.77 6.67 2.46
C GLU A 24 -23.46 7.28 2.98
N GLN A 25 -23.36 7.50 4.30
CA GLN A 25 -22.12 7.96 4.92
C GLN A 25 -20.96 6.97 4.74
N ALA A 26 -21.22 5.66 4.89
CA ALA A 26 -20.22 4.62 4.68
C ALA A 26 -19.73 4.61 3.22
N ARG A 27 -20.64 4.81 2.26
CA ARG A 27 -20.28 4.89 0.83
C ARG A 27 -19.43 6.12 0.52
N VAL A 28 -19.82 7.30 1.01
CA VAL A 28 -19.04 8.54 0.81
C VAL A 28 -17.64 8.41 1.42
N GLU A 29 -17.53 7.80 2.61
CA GLU A 29 -16.24 7.56 3.23
C GLU A 29 -15.40 6.54 2.43
N TYR A 30 -16.01 5.48 1.90
CA TYR A 30 -15.33 4.53 1.02
C TYR A 30 -14.76 5.23 -0.22
N ASP A 31 -15.58 5.98 -0.95
CA ASP A 31 -15.15 6.70 -2.16
C ASP A 31 -14.05 7.72 -1.86
N ARG A 32 -14.11 8.36 -0.68
CA ARG A 32 -13.05 9.27 -0.19
C ARG A 32 -11.73 8.53 0.01
N GLN A 33 -11.75 7.36 0.65
CA GLN A 33 -10.53 6.56 0.87
C GLN A 33 -9.96 6.04 -0.46
N VAL A 34 -10.82 5.57 -1.37
CA VAL A 34 -10.43 5.10 -2.71
C VAL A 34 -9.76 6.25 -3.47
N GLY A 35 -10.39 7.43 -3.49
CA GLY A 35 -9.82 8.61 -4.12
C GLY A 35 -8.49 9.03 -3.50
N ALA A 36 -8.39 9.07 -2.17
CA ALA A 36 -7.16 9.43 -1.48
C ALA A 36 -5.99 8.50 -1.84
N LEU A 37 -6.24 7.18 -1.82
CA LEU A 37 -5.22 6.19 -2.19
C LEU A 37 -4.87 6.29 -3.68
N ALA A 38 -5.86 6.42 -4.55
CA ALA A 38 -5.67 6.53 -5.99
C ALA A 38 -4.82 7.74 -6.39
N THR A 39 -5.10 8.91 -5.79
CA THR A 39 -4.35 10.15 -6.05
C THR A 39 -2.91 10.05 -5.53
N THR A 40 -2.71 9.32 -4.44
CA THR A 40 -1.40 9.14 -3.82
C THR A 40 -0.54 8.17 -4.62
N LEU A 41 -1.12 7.10 -5.15
CA LEU A 41 -0.43 6.09 -5.96
C LEU A 41 -0.59 6.31 -7.47
N ASP A 42 -0.90 7.53 -7.91
CA ASP A 42 -1.09 7.86 -9.33
C ASP A 42 0.03 7.26 -10.20
N ARG A 43 -0.34 6.53 -11.26
CA ARG A 43 0.61 5.80 -12.11
C ARG A 43 1.72 6.68 -12.68
N ARG A 44 1.50 7.99 -12.84
CA ARG A 44 2.54 8.93 -13.32
C ARG A 44 3.73 8.99 -12.36
N MET A 45 3.54 8.73 -11.08
CA MET A 45 4.61 8.70 -10.08
C MET A 45 5.48 7.45 -10.17
N ALA A 46 5.01 6.39 -10.87
CA ALA A 46 5.80 5.21 -11.17
C ALA A 46 6.79 5.44 -12.33
N ASP A 47 6.72 6.58 -13.03
CA ASP A 47 7.68 6.95 -14.07
C ASP A 47 9.10 7.03 -13.48
N PRO A 48 10.10 6.35 -14.06
CA PRO A 48 11.51 6.42 -13.64
C PRO A 48 12.08 7.84 -13.58
N MET A 49 11.54 8.77 -14.38
CA MET A 49 11.95 10.17 -14.43
C MET A 49 11.37 11.00 -13.29
N SER A 50 10.37 10.47 -12.55
CA SER A 50 9.84 11.15 -11.37
C SER A 50 10.89 11.24 -10.25
N PRO A 51 10.94 12.34 -9.47
CA PRO A 51 11.86 12.43 -8.35
C PRO A 51 11.62 11.30 -7.35
N SER A 52 12.60 10.43 -7.13
CA SER A 52 12.41 9.23 -6.30
C SER A 52 11.99 9.54 -4.87
N GLY A 53 12.46 10.65 -4.28
CA GLY A 53 12.01 11.10 -2.96
C GLY A 53 10.53 11.46 -2.90
N GLN A 54 9.94 11.92 -4.01
CA GLN A 54 8.50 12.16 -4.10
C GLN A 54 7.73 10.82 -4.17
N ALA A 55 8.21 9.86 -4.95
CA ALA A 55 7.62 8.53 -5.03
C ALA A 55 7.65 7.81 -3.67
N ASP A 56 8.78 7.92 -2.94
CA ASP A 56 8.95 7.37 -1.60
C ASP A 56 7.95 7.99 -0.61
N ALA A 57 7.83 9.32 -0.61
CA ALA A 57 6.91 10.05 0.26
C ALA A 57 5.45 9.67 -0.01
N LEU A 58 5.06 9.56 -1.29
CA LEU A 58 3.72 9.14 -1.68
C LEU A 58 3.45 7.69 -1.31
N PHE A 59 4.40 6.78 -1.50
CA PHE A 59 4.19 5.41 -1.06
C PHE A 59 4.04 5.30 0.46
N MET A 60 4.82 6.05 1.25
CA MET A 60 4.63 6.12 2.71
C MET A 60 3.24 6.66 3.09
N ARG A 61 2.77 7.73 2.43
CA ARG A 61 1.39 8.24 2.61
C ARG A 61 0.34 7.17 2.29
N SER A 62 0.56 6.38 1.25
CA SER A 62 -0.37 5.32 0.82
C SER A 62 -0.57 4.26 1.90
N LEU A 63 0.49 3.96 2.67
CA LEU A 63 0.40 3.06 3.82
C LEU A 63 -0.45 3.68 4.93
N VAL A 64 -0.32 4.99 5.22
CA VAL A 64 -1.19 5.62 6.22
C VAL A 64 -2.66 5.53 5.81
N ILE A 65 -2.97 5.80 4.54
CA ILE A 65 -4.35 5.70 4.01
C ILE A 65 -4.87 4.26 4.12
N LEU A 66 -4.04 3.26 3.81
CA LEU A 66 -4.40 1.85 3.98
C LEU A 66 -4.63 1.49 5.46
N SER A 67 -3.85 2.05 6.39
CA SER A 67 -4.06 1.87 7.83
C SER A 67 -5.40 2.49 8.26
N ASP A 68 -5.70 3.70 7.80
CA ASP A 68 -6.96 4.39 8.10
C ASP A 68 -8.17 3.59 7.59
N PHE A 69 -8.07 3.01 6.38
CA PHE A 69 -9.10 2.12 5.84
C PHE A 69 -9.32 0.89 6.74
N ARG A 70 -8.24 0.22 7.18
CA ARG A 70 -8.32 -0.94 8.09
C ARG A 70 -8.99 -0.57 9.41
N ASP A 71 -8.60 0.57 9.99
CA ASP A 71 -9.20 1.10 11.21
C ASP A 71 -10.71 1.37 11.06
N LEU A 72 -11.12 1.94 9.92
CA LEU A 72 -12.54 2.18 9.61
C LEU A 72 -13.32 0.87 9.46
N LYS A 73 -12.72 -0.15 8.82
CA LYS A 73 -13.30 -1.48 8.70
C LYS A 73 -13.44 -2.18 10.06
N ASP A 74 -12.41 -2.15 10.89
CA ASP A 74 -12.41 -2.76 12.23
C ASP A 74 -13.46 -2.12 13.15
N ARG A 75 -13.68 -0.80 12.99
CA ARG A 75 -14.74 -0.05 13.68
C ARG A 75 -16.14 -0.23 13.06
N LYS A 76 -16.28 -1.10 12.04
CA LYS A 76 -17.51 -1.36 11.29
C LYS A 76 -18.13 -0.11 10.67
N ARG A 77 -17.29 0.87 10.29
CA ARG A 77 -17.72 2.07 9.56
C ARG A 77 -17.68 1.87 8.05
N LEU A 78 -16.96 0.84 7.60
CA LEU A 78 -16.90 0.35 6.22
C LEU A 78 -17.12 -1.16 6.22
N GLU A 79 -17.87 -1.66 5.23
CA GLU A 79 -18.12 -3.10 5.04
C GLU A 79 -17.29 -3.71 3.90
N ALA A 80 -16.60 -2.89 3.10
CA ALA A 80 -15.86 -3.33 1.93
C ALA A 80 -14.64 -4.20 2.28
N ASP A 81 -14.31 -5.17 1.41
CA ASP A 81 -13.07 -5.92 1.55
C ASP A 81 -11.84 -5.07 1.19
N GLU A 82 -10.69 -5.39 1.79
CA GLU A 82 -9.45 -4.70 1.45
C GLU A 82 -9.02 -4.98 0.01
N THR A 83 -9.31 -6.18 -0.51
CA THR A 83 -9.01 -6.55 -1.89
C THR A 83 -9.80 -5.71 -2.88
N ASP A 84 -11.09 -5.52 -2.62
CA ASP A 84 -11.95 -4.67 -3.46
C ASP A 84 -11.49 -3.22 -3.38
N PHE A 85 -11.22 -2.72 -2.17
CA PHE A 85 -10.68 -1.38 -1.95
C PHE A 85 -9.38 -1.11 -2.74
N LEU A 86 -8.41 -2.03 -2.66
CA LEU A 86 -7.13 -1.89 -3.37
C LEU A 86 -7.32 -1.99 -4.89
N ASN A 87 -8.17 -2.90 -5.37
CA ASN A 87 -8.47 -3.02 -6.79
C ASN A 87 -9.10 -1.74 -7.34
N ASP A 88 -10.09 -1.18 -6.64
CA ASP A 88 -10.78 0.05 -7.03
C ASP A 88 -9.82 1.23 -7.04
N ALA A 89 -9.02 1.40 -5.97
CA ALA A 89 -8.07 2.50 -5.85
C ALA A 89 -6.94 2.42 -6.89
N LEU A 90 -6.38 1.24 -7.13
CA LEU A 90 -5.30 1.05 -8.11
C LEU A 90 -5.82 1.20 -9.54
N SER A 91 -7.03 0.73 -9.83
CA SER A 91 -7.67 0.97 -11.13
C SER A 91 -7.90 2.47 -11.35
N ALA A 92 -8.40 3.18 -10.33
CA ALA A 92 -8.59 4.63 -10.38
C ALA A 92 -7.26 5.41 -10.50
N ALA A 93 -6.15 4.87 -9.97
CA ALA A 93 -4.80 5.42 -10.13
C ALA A 93 -4.19 5.19 -11.53
N GLY A 94 -4.85 4.41 -12.39
CA GLY A 94 -4.42 4.11 -13.75
C GLY A 94 -3.70 2.76 -13.93
N TYR A 95 -3.68 1.89 -12.91
CA TYR A 95 -3.18 0.52 -13.07
C TYR A 95 -4.28 -0.38 -13.60
N ASN A 96 -4.15 -0.84 -14.85
CA ASN A 96 -5.18 -1.64 -15.53
C ASN A 96 -4.79 -3.11 -15.73
N ASN A 97 -3.54 -3.50 -15.44
CA ASN A 97 -3.10 -4.88 -15.53
C ASN A 97 -3.36 -5.60 -14.20
N PRO A 98 -4.19 -6.67 -14.15
CA PRO A 98 -4.47 -7.40 -12.91
C PRO A 98 -3.23 -7.94 -12.20
N SER A 99 -2.19 -8.33 -12.94
CA SER A 99 -0.93 -8.80 -12.37
C SER A 99 -0.15 -7.67 -11.69
N GLU A 100 -0.17 -6.48 -12.28
CA GLU A 100 0.44 -5.27 -11.71
C GLU A 100 -0.29 -4.85 -10.43
N ILE A 101 -1.64 -4.78 -10.48
CA ILE A 101 -2.49 -4.50 -9.32
C ILE A 101 -2.21 -5.51 -8.20
N GLY A 102 -2.13 -6.81 -8.54
CA GLY A 102 -1.80 -7.87 -7.59
C GLY A 102 -0.43 -7.71 -6.95
N ALA A 103 0.59 -7.32 -7.72
CA ALA A 103 1.94 -7.07 -7.23
C ALA A 103 1.99 -5.86 -6.28
N ILE A 104 1.36 -4.75 -6.66
CA ILE A 104 1.29 -3.54 -5.83
C ILE A 104 0.52 -3.83 -4.53
N SER A 105 -0.64 -4.48 -4.63
CA SER A 105 -1.47 -4.84 -3.48
C SER A 105 -0.74 -5.74 -2.49
N ARG A 106 -0.01 -6.74 -2.99
CA ARG A 106 0.83 -7.62 -2.16
C ARG A 106 1.91 -6.80 -1.45
N ASN A 107 2.60 -5.93 -2.18
CA ASN A 107 3.66 -5.12 -1.61
C ASN A 107 3.15 -4.14 -0.53
N LEU A 108 1.99 -3.50 -0.76
CA LEU A 108 1.35 -2.64 0.24
C LEU A 108 1.04 -3.42 1.53
N ARG A 109 0.49 -4.62 1.42
CA ARG A 109 0.18 -5.48 2.58
C ARG A 109 1.42 -5.95 3.33
N GLU A 110 2.48 -6.29 2.61
CA GLU A 110 3.77 -6.67 3.20
C GLU A 110 4.36 -5.50 4.00
N ASN A 111 4.42 -4.31 3.41
CA ASN A 111 4.92 -3.12 4.09
C ASN A 111 4.02 -2.68 5.25
N MET A 112 2.70 -2.83 5.11
CA MET A 112 1.75 -2.59 6.19
C MET A 112 2.00 -3.54 7.37
N THR A 113 2.29 -4.81 7.09
CA THR A 113 2.63 -5.81 8.12
C THR A 113 3.91 -5.40 8.86
N VAL A 114 4.93 -4.92 8.15
CA VAL A 114 6.16 -4.37 8.76
C VAL A 114 5.83 -3.19 9.68
N CYS A 115 5.03 -2.22 9.22
CA CYS A 115 4.63 -1.07 10.03
C CYS A 115 3.87 -1.49 11.30
N GLN A 116 2.98 -2.48 11.21
CA GLN A 116 2.23 -3.02 12.35
C GLN A 116 3.16 -3.71 13.36
N GLN A 117 4.06 -4.58 12.89
CA GLN A 117 5.04 -5.29 13.74
C GLN A 117 5.97 -4.33 14.49
N LEU A 118 6.36 -3.23 13.84
CA LEU A 118 7.24 -2.21 14.40
C LEU A 118 6.49 -1.12 15.18
N LYS A 119 5.15 -1.23 15.28
CA LYS A 119 4.24 -0.29 15.96
C LYS A 119 4.35 1.15 15.47
N ILE A 120 4.47 1.35 14.16
CA ILE A 120 4.60 2.68 13.54
C ILE A 120 3.35 3.54 13.77
N PHE A 121 2.16 2.95 13.73
CA PHE A 121 0.89 3.69 13.83
C PHE A 121 0.35 3.84 15.27
N GLY A 122 1.08 3.39 16.30
CA GLY A 122 0.54 3.23 17.65
C GLY A 122 0.17 4.52 18.39
N ASP A 123 0.98 5.57 18.26
CA ASP A 123 0.80 6.85 18.98
C ASP A 123 0.50 8.05 18.05
N GLY A 124 0.31 7.78 16.76
CA GLY A 124 0.06 8.80 15.72
C GLY A 124 1.30 9.56 15.26
N SER A 125 2.44 9.48 15.95
CA SER A 125 3.67 10.17 15.56
C SER A 125 4.24 9.61 14.25
N GLY A 126 4.22 8.28 14.09
CA GLY A 126 4.66 7.61 12.86
C GLY A 126 3.74 7.91 11.68
N SER A 127 2.42 7.95 11.89
CA SER A 127 1.45 8.36 10.86
C SER A 127 1.75 9.77 10.36
N GLN A 128 2.00 10.72 11.26
CA GLN A 128 2.31 12.11 10.89
C GLN A 128 3.63 12.23 10.12
N ALA A 129 4.67 11.50 10.53
CA ALA A 129 5.94 11.45 9.82
C ALA A 129 5.72 10.92 8.39
N MET A 130 5.05 9.78 8.23
CA MET A 130 4.77 9.19 6.92
C MET A 130 3.90 10.09 6.04
N LEU A 131 2.90 10.76 6.60
CA LEU A 131 2.08 11.74 5.88
C LEU A 131 2.90 12.93 5.35
N THR A 132 3.95 13.33 6.07
CA THR A 132 4.84 14.41 5.63
C THR A 132 6.00 13.93 4.76
N GLY A 133 6.06 12.62 4.45
CA GLY A 133 7.15 12.03 3.66
C GLY A 133 8.44 11.83 4.46
N GLN A 134 8.39 11.92 5.79
CA GLN A 134 9.51 11.69 6.67
C GLN A 134 9.56 10.23 7.12
N ALA A 135 10.77 9.73 7.38
CA ALA A 135 10.99 8.40 7.94
C ALA A 135 10.42 8.33 9.38
N PRO A 136 9.45 7.46 9.68
CA PRO A 136 8.93 7.31 11.03
C PRO A 136 9.94 6.58 11.94
N VAL A 137 9.82 6.83 13.24
CA VAL A 137 10.64 6.14 14.27
C VAL A 137 9.97 4.83 14.69
N ILE A 138 10.77 3.76 14.77
CA ILE A 138 10.34 2.44 15.18
C ILE A 138 10.06 2.41 16.69
N GLN A 139 8.89 1.93 17.07
CA GLN A 139 8.42 1.98 18.46
C GLN A 139 8.64 0.66 19.22
N SER A 140 8.91 -0.44 18.51
CA SER A 140 9.10 -1.75 19.14
C SER A 140 9.98 -2.70 18.34
N GLY A 141 10.45 -3.75 19.00
CA GLY A 141 11.33 -4.76 18.41
C GLY A 141 12.82 -4.43 18.56
N PRO A 142 13.69 -5.18 17.86
CA PRO A 142 15.15 -5.06 17.99
C PRO A 142 15.72 -3.74 17.45
N PHE A 143 14.97 -3.04 16.58
CA PHE A 143 15.36 -1.76 15.98
C PHE A 143 14.60 -0.58 16.60
N LYS A 144 14.13 -0.69 17.85
CA LYS A 144 13.43 0.39 18.53
C LYS A 144 14.28 1.67 18.55
N SER A 145 13.64 2.81 18.33
CA SER A 145 14.25 4.15 18.24
C SER A 145 15.06 4.41 16.96
N GLU A 146 15.18 3.43 16.07
CA GLU A 146 15.74 3.62 14.73
C GLU A 146 14.68 4.15 13.75
N SER A 147 15.12 4.74 12.65
CA SER A 147 14.25 5.18 11.56
C SER A 147 13.86 4.03 10.64
N LEU A 148 12.61 4.03 10.17
CA LEU A 148 12.14 3.15 9.09
C LEU A 148 12.27 3.89 7.75
N VAL A 149 13.05 3.34 6.82
CA VAL A 149 13.39 4.01 5.55
C VAL A 149 12.90 3.21 4.35
N MET A 150 12.71 3.91 3.24
CA MET A 150 12.35 3.31 1.96
C MET A 150 13.59 2.80 1.22
N VAL A 151 13.53 1.57 0.74
CA VAL A 151 14.51 0.98 -0.16
C VAL A 151 13.80 0.37 -1.38
N ARG A 152 14.59 -0.04 -2.38
CA ARG A 152 14.10 -0.71 -3.59
C ARG A 152 14.57 -2.15 -3.57
N ARG A 153 13.69 -3.10 -3.91
CA ARG A 153 14.01 -4.53 -4.01
C ARG A 153 14.90 -4.80 -5.23
N LEU A 154 14.52 -4.21 -6.36
CA LEU A 154 15.27 -4.17 -7.61
C LEU A 154 16.02 -2.85 -7.66
N SER A 155 17.34 -2.92 -7.61
CA SER A 155 18.18 -1.73 -7.64
C SER A 155 18.04 -1.01 -8.99
N PRO A 156 18.25 0.32 -9.03
CA PRO A 156 18.20 1.09 -10.27
C PRO A 156 19.23 0.62 -11.31
N GLN A 157 20.32 -0.04 -10.89
CA GLN A 157 21.31 -0.61 -11.79
C GLN A 157 20.81 -1.88 -12.49
N MET A 158 19.92 -2.64 -11.85
CA MET A 158 19.36 -3.87 -12.38
C MET A 158 18.10 -3.65 -13.21
N ALA A 159 17.26 -2.71 -12.79
CA ALA A 159 15.95 -2.47 -13.38
C ALA A 159 15.57 -0.98 -13.24
N PRO A 160 16.21 -0.08 -14.01
CA PRO A 160 15.93 1.35 -13.94
C PRO A 160 14.47 1.70 -14.25
N GLU A 161 13.79 0.90 -15.07
CA GLU A 161 12.41 1.10 -15.50
C GLU A 161 11.36 0.94 -14.38
N VAL A 162 11.74 0.34 -13.24
CA VAL A 162 10.84 0.08 -12.10
C VAL A 162 11.34 0.74 -10.81
N VAL A 163 12.31 1.66 -10.88
CA VAL A 163 12.92 2.30 -9.70
C VAL A 163 11.89 2.97 -8.79
N ASN A 164 10.86 3.59 -9.38
CA ASN A 164 9.79 4.28 -8.66
C ASN A 164 8.47 3.47 -8.64
N HIS A 165 8.48 2.22 -9.14
CA HIS A 165 7.27 1.43 -9.22
C HIS A 165 6.84 0.96 -7.82
N PRO A 166 5.57 1.15 -7.40
CA PRO A 166 5.13 0.84 -6.04
C PRO A 166 5.37 -0.60 -5.60
N ALA A 167 5.34 -1.58 -6.51
CA ALA A 167 5.66 -2.97 -6.20
C ALA A 167 7.15 -3.23 -5.90
N ASN A 168 8.03 -2.30 -6.26
CA ASN A 168 9.47 -2.40 -6.04
C ASN A 168 9.94 -1.83 -4.68
N PHE A 169 9.03 -1.20 -3.94
CA PHE A 169 9.36 -0.54 -2.68
C PHE A 169 9.38 -1.49 -1.48
N ALA A 170 10.27 -1.23 -0.52
CA ALA A 170 10.29 -1.94 0.75
C ALA A 170 10.69 -1.00 1.88
N LEU A 171 9.99 -1.11 3.01
CA LEU A 171 10.32 -0.44 4.26
C LEU A 171 11.21 -1.34 5.10
N VAL A 172 12.35 -0.79 5.52
CA VAL A 172 13.34 -1.49 6.33
C VAL A 172 13.90 -0.56 7.40
N PRO A 173 14.33 -1.08 8.56
CA PRO A 173 15.09 -0.28 9.52
C PRO A 173 16.33 0.31 8.86
N ALA A 174 16.67 1.57 9.15
CA ALA A 174 17.83 2.24 8.54
C ALA A 174 19.14 1.44 8.67
N PRO A 175 19.48 0.82 9.83
CA PRO A 175 20.69 -0.01 9.92
C PRO A 175 20.66 -1.26 9.02
N ALA A 176 19.48 -1.75 8.66
CA ALA A 176 19.31 -2.89 7.76
C ALA A 176 19.37 -2.48 6.28
N ALA A 177 19.10 -1.21 5.95
CA ALA A 177 19.18 -0.70 4.58
C ALA A 177 20.61 -0.85 4.00
N ASP A 178 21.62 -0.61 4.83
CA ASP A 178 23.04 -0.75 4.45
C ASP A 178 23.43 -2.21 4.14
N LEU A 179 22.71 -3.18 4.72
CA LEU A 179 22.90 -4.61 4.47
C LEU A 179 22.18 -5.10 3.20
N ILE A 180 21.26 -4.29 2.67
CA ILE A 180 20.49 -4.57 1.43
C ILE A 180 21.24 -3.99 0.20
N TRP A 181 22.56 -3.83 0.29
CA TRP A 181 23.43 -3.44 -0.82
C TRP A 181 23.23 -4.35 -2.06
N PRO A 182 23.35 -3.84 -3.30
CA PRO A 182 22.38 -4.03 -4.39
C PRO A 182 22.43 -5.39 -5.10
N PHE A 183 23.11 -6.38 -4.51
CA PHE A 183 23.28 -7.73 -5.05
C PHE A 183 22.80 -8.83 -4.11
N THR A 184 22.33 -8.51 -2.90
CA THR A 184 21.73 -9.52 -2.01
C THR A 184 20.37 -9.92 -2.56
N VAL A 185 20.37 -10.85 -3.52
CA VAL A 185 19.15 -11.33 -4.14
C VAL A 185 18.48 -12.34 -3.22
N THR A 186 17.35 -11.92 -2.65
CA THR A 186 16.49 -12.77 -1.84
C THR A 186 15.37 -13.39 -2.68
N ASN A 187 14.68 -14.40 -2.16
CA ASN A 187 13.47 -14.95 -2.80
C ASN A 187 12.41 -13.86 -3.08
N GLN A 188 12.35 -12.81 -2.25
CA GLN A 188 11.44 -11.68 -2.44
C GLN A 188 11.82 -10.84 -3.66
N VAL A 189 13.11 -10.65 -3.92
CA VAL A 189 13.61 -9.94 -5.11
C VAL A 189 13.24 -10.71 -6.38
N LEU A 190 13.46 -12.03 -6.40
CA LEU A 190 13.08 -12.89 -7.53
C LEU A 190 11.58 -12.90 -7.77
N GLN A 191 10.78 -13.01 -6.70
CA GLN A 191 9.33 -12.98 -6.80
C GLN A 191 8.85 -11.63 -7.35
N THR A 192 9.40 -10.52 -6.84
CA THR A 192 9.05 -9.16 -7.32
C THR A 192 9.40 -9.00 -8.79
N ALA A 193 10.57 -9.47 -9.23
CA ALA A 193 10.97 -9.45 -10.63
C ALA A 193 10.03 -10.28 -11.52
N ALA A 194 9.63 -11.48 -11.07
CA ALA A 194 8.70 -12.34 -11.79
C ALA A 194 7.29 -11.74 -11.90
N ASP A 195 6.79 -11.13 -10.81
CA ASP A 195 5.49 -10.47 -10.79
C ASP A 195 5.48 -9.26 -11.75
N LEU A 196 6.52 -8.41 -11.70
CA LEU A 196 6.68 -7.27 -12.60
C LEU A 196 6.90 -7.69 -14.06
N LYS A 197 7.56 -8.83 -14.29
CA LYS A 197 7.72 -9.39 -15.63
C LYS A 197 6.38 -9.85 -16.19
N THR A 198 5.59 -10.56 -15.40
CA THR A 198 4.23 -11.02 -15.77
C THR A 198 3.30 -9.83 -16.03
N ALA A 199 3.51 -8.74 -15.31
CA ALA A 199 2.78 -7.49 -15.50
C ALA A 199 3.22 -6.69 -16.76
N ASN A 200 4.22 -7.14 -17.51
CA ASN A 200 4.84 -6.41 -18.62
C ASN A 200 5.40 -5.03 -18.23
N VAL A 201 5.82 -4.87 -16.98
CA VAL A 201 6.45 -3.64 -16.48
C VAL A 201 7.97 -3.78 -16.52
N LEU A 202 8.48 -4.94 -16.13
CA LEU A 202 9.91 -5.26 -16.20
C LEU A 202 10.25 -5.83 -17.59
N ASP A 203 11.28 -5.28 -18.23
CA ASP A 203 11.68 -5.76 -19.54
C ASP A 203 12.34 -7.15 -19.46
N THR A 204 12.45 -7.85 -20.60
CA THR A 204 13.05 -9.20 -20.62
C THR A 204 14.54 -9.18 -20.29
N ALA A 205 15.27 -8.14 -20.70
CA ALA A 205 16.72 -8.05 -20.50
C ALA A 205 17.07 -7.85 -19.03
N SER A 206 16.39 -6.93 -18.34
CA SER A 206 16.48 -6.70 -16.89
C SER A 206 16.08 -7.95 -16.11
N TYR A 207 14.99 -8.61 -16.51
CA TYR A 207 14.56 -9.87 -15.88
C TYR A 207 15.58 -11.00 -16.03
N ASP A 208 16.12 -11.20 -17.23
CA ASP A 208 17.13 -12.22 -17.49
C ASP A 208 18.45 -11.88 -16.79
N PHE A 209 18.83 -10.60 -16.72
CA PHE A 209 19.98 -10.14 -15.95
C PHE A 209 19.84 -10.55 -14.48
N ILE A 210 18.69 -10.26 -13.86
CA ILE A 210 18.40 -10.65 -12.47
C ILE A 210 18.51 -12.18 -12.33
N ARG A 211 17.91 -12.96 -13.23
CA ARG A 211 17.99 -14.43 -13.16
C ARG A 211 19.40 -15.00 -13.35
N ARG A 212 20.24 -14.37 -14.19
CA ARG A 212 21.65 -14.77 -14.38
C ARG A 212 22.50 -14.48 -13.15
N GLN A 213 22.31 -13.32 -12.51
CA GLN A 213 22.97 -13.02 -11.22
C GLN A 213 22.62 -14.05 -10.13
N ASN A 214 21.53 -14.80 -10.30
CA ASN A 214 21.09 -15.85 -9.38
C ASN A 214 21.47 -17.27 -9.81
N GLY A 215 22.21 -17.44 -10.90
CA GLY A 215 22.55 -18.77 -11.44
C GLY A 215 21.35 -19.60 -11.89
N ILE A 216 20.16 -18.97 -12.02
CA ILE A 216 18.92 -19.62 -12.48
C ILE A 216 18.95 -19.80 -14.00
N LEU A 217 19.50 -18.82 -14.71
CA LEU A 217 19.87 -18.96 -16.12
C LEU A 217 21.36 -19.23 -16.20
N LYS A 218 21.73 -20.36 -16.81
CA LYS A 218 23.12 -20.66 -17.21
C LYS A 218 23.30 -20.23 -18.66
N GLU A 219 24.52 -19.80 -19.01
CA GLU A 219 24.90 -19.44 -20.39
C GLU A 219 24.51 -20.53 -21.40
#